data_AF-A0AAV3R2Y7-F1
#
_entry.id   AF-A0AAV3R2Y7-F1
#
_cell.length_a   1.000
_cell.length_b   1.000
_cell.length_c   1.000
_cell.angle_alpha   90.00
_cell.angle_beta   90.00
_cell.angle_gamma   90.00
#
_symmetry.space_group_name_H-M   'P 1'
#
loop_
_entity.id
_entity.type
_entity.pdbx_description
1 polymer ?
#
loop_
_entity_poly.entity_id
_entity_poly.type
_entity_poly.pdbx_seq_one_letter_code
_entity_poly.pdbx_strand_id
1 'polypeptide(L)'
;MHLSLIRYLEKNSHHWHPNHSVVVKEIENVNKIKMALYMNHTMNFQDFPEKNRRRTTLVLEMKNIFEELGIRYDLLPQEVLLLDSRKPNIGTSV
;
A
#
# COMPACT_ATOMS: atom_id res chain seq x y z
N MET A 1 9.42 -9.84 -6.61
CA MET A 1 8.72 -8.54 -6.72
C MET A 1 8.64 -8.06 -8.17
N HIS A 2 9.76 -7.66 -8.80
CA HIS A 2 9.76 -7.13 -10.18
C HIS A 2 9.08 -8.07 -11.19
N LEU A 3 9.43 -9.36 -11.17
CA LEU A 3 8.83 -10.36 -12.08
C LEU A 3 7.32 -10.54 -11.86
N SER A 4 6.86 -10.61 -10.62
CA SER A 4 5.43 -10.75 -10.29
C SER A 4 4.63 -9.55 -10.77
N LEU A 5 5.19 -8.34 -10.61
CA LEU A 5 4.57 -7.10 -11.06
C LEU A 5 4.49 -7.01 -12.59
N ILE A 6 5.57 -7.36 -13.30
CA ILE A 6 5.55 -7.37 -14.78
C ILE A 6 4.48 -8.33 -15.29
N ARG A 7 4.40 -9.56 -14.73
CA ARG A 7 3.37 -10.53 -15.11
C ARG A 7 1.95 -9.98 -14.92
N TYR A 8 1.71 -9.25 -13.83
CA TYR A 8 0.41 -8.58 -13.62
C TYR A 8 0.13 -7.51 -14.68
N LEU A 9 1.12 -6.66 -14.99
CA LEU A 9 0.96 -5.59 -15.99
C LEU A 9 0.74 -6.16 -17.39
N GLU A 10 1.46 -7.22 -17.77
CA GLU A 10 1.28 -7.92 -19.05
C GLU A 10 -0.12 -8.55 -19.17
N LYS A 11 -0.61 -9.19 -18.11
CA LYS A 11 -1.97 -9.75 -18.03
C LYS A 11 -3.05 -8.66 -18.18
N ASN A 12 -2.72 -7.42 -17.80
CA ASN A 12 -3.60 -6.25 -17.90
C ASN A 12 -3.10 -5.22 -18.93
N SER A 13 -2.44 -5.68 -19.99
CA SER A 13 -1.81 -4.82 -21.02
C SER A 13 -2.75 -3.85 -21.73
N HIS A 14 -4.06 -4.13 -21.76
CA HIS A 14 -5.08 -3.21 -22.26
C HIS A 14 -5.28 -1.97 -21.38
N HIS A 15 -4.90 -2.03 -20.10
CA HIS A 15 -5.01 -0.93 -19.15
C HIS A 15 -3.74 -0.07 -19.05
N TRP A 16 -2.58 -0.66 -19.31
CA TRP A 16 -1.28 -0.09 -19.00
C TRP A 16 -0.41 0.02 -20.25
N HIS A 17 0.27 1.15 -20.40
CA HIS A 17 1.29 1.29 -21.42
C HIS A 17 2.48 0.36 -21.11
N PRO A 18 3.11 -0.28 -22.11
CA PRO A 18 4.20 -1.24 -21.89
C PRO A 18 5.44 -0.61 -21.22
N ASN A 19 5.63 0.69 -21.40
CA ASN A 19 6.71 1.42 -20.71
C ASN A 19 6.36 1.66 -19.24
N HIS A 20 6.78 0.73 -18.39
CA HIS A 20 6.74 0.83 -16.94
C HIS A 20 8.13 0.64 -16.33
N SER A 21 8.40 1.24 -15.18
CA SER A 21 9.67 1.07 -14.48
C SER A 21 9.50 1.01 -12.97
N VAL A 22 10.33 0.19 -12.32
CA VAL A 22 10.46 0.13 -10.87
C VAL A 22 11.85 0.63 -10.53
N VAL A 23 11.92 1.65 -9.68
CA VAL A 23 13.18 2.29 -9.30
C VAL A 23 13.31 2.26 -7.78
N VAL A 24 14.42 1.74 -7.28
CA VAL A 24 14.82 1.92 -5.88
C VAL A 24 15.29 3.35 -5.71
N LYS A 25 14.61 4.12 -4.85
CA LYS A 25 14.94 5.52 -4.60
C LYS A 25 16.00 5.66 -3.53
N GLU A 26 15.80 4.95 -2.42
CA GLU A 26 16.70 4.99 -1.27
C GLU A 26 16.53 3.73 -0.43
N ILE A 27 17.57 3.42 0.35
CA ILE A 27 17.52 2.40 1.39
C ILE A 27 17.49 3.17 2.71
N GLU A 28 16.37 3.09 3.42
CA GLU A 28 16.20 3.72 4.72
C GLU A 28 16.61 2.71 5.80
N ASN A 29 17.69 2.98 6.52
CA ASN A 29 18.33 2.03 7.45
C ASN A 29 18.79 0.75 6.72
N VAL A 30 18.92 -0.37 7.44
CA VAL A 30 19.37 -1.67 6.86
C VAL A 30 18.18 -2.52 6.37
N ASN A 31 16.95 -2.20 6.79
CA ASN A 31 15.78 -3.07 6.62
C ASN A 31 14.59 -2.44 5.89
N LYS A 32 14.67 -1.17 5.45
CA LYS A 32 13.59 -0.53 4.67
C LYS A 32 14.12 -0.03 3.34
N ILE A 33 13.32 -0.18 2.29
CA ILE A 33 13.66 0.28 0.94
C ILE A 33 12.50 1.10 0.43
N LYS A 34 12.79 2.31 -0.04
CA LYS A 34 11.82 3.16 -0.72
C LYS A 34 11.92 2.95 -2.21
N MET A 35 10.79 2.68 -2.84
CA MET A 35 10.71 2.37 -4.26
C MET A 35 9.65 3.24 -4.93
N ALA A 36 9.87 3.56 -6.19
CA ALA A 36 8.90 4.22 -7.05
C ALA A 36 8.53 3.30 -8.20
N LEU A 37 7.23 3.15 -8.43
CA LEU A 37 6.68 2.49 -9.60
C LEU A 37 6.12 3.55 -10.55
N TYR A 38 6.71 3.65 -11.74
CA TYR A 38 6.27 4.53 -12.80
C TYR A 38 5.52 3.74 -13.85
N MET A 39 4.33 4.22 -14.20
CA MET A 39 3.49 3.60 -15.21
C MET A 39 2.54 4.61 -15.83
N ASN A 40 2.14 4.34 -17.06
CA ASN A 40 1.20 5.15 -17.80
C ASN A 40 -0.04 4.31 -18.13
N HIS A 41 -1.21 4.95 -18.13
CA HIS A 41 -2.44 4.31 -18.57
C HIS A 41 -2.54 4.46 -20.10
N THR A 42 -3.24 3.53 -20.74
CA THR A 42 -3.61 3.63 -22.17
C THR A 42 -4.77 4.59 -22.42
N MET A 43 -5.48 5.00 -21.37
CA MET A 43 -6.71 5.79 -21.45
C MET A 43 -6.48 7.30 -21.47
N ASN A 44 -7.48 8.04 -21.95
CA ASN A 44 -7.46 9.50 -22.00
C ASN A 44 -7.56 10.12 -20.58
N PHE A 45 -7.06 11.34 -20.41
CA PHE A 45 -7.07 12.06 -19.14
C PHE A 45 -8.47 12.43 -18.63
N GLN A 46 -9.48 12.39 -19.50
CA GLN A 46 -10.87 12.72 -19.16
C GLN A 46 -11.55 11.63 -18.31
N ASP A 47 -11.07 10.39 -18.36
CA ASP A 47 -11.64 9.25 -17.62
C ASP A 47 -11.02 9.12 -16.22
N PHE A 48 -10.93 10.24 -15.49
CA PHE A 48 -10.28 10.29 -14.18
C PHE A 48 -10.85 9.30 -13.14
N PRO A 49 -12.18 9.08 -13.05
CA PRO A 49 -12.73 8.10 -12.11
C PRO A 49 -12.24 6.68 -12.38
N GLU A 50 -12.28 6.23 -13.63
CA GLU A 50 -11.82 4.87 -14.00
C GLU A 50 -10.30 4.75 -13.89
N LYS A 51 -9.55 5.80 -14.22
CA LYS A 51 -8.10 5.87 -13.98
C LYS A 51 -7.77 5.62 -12.51
N ASN A 52 -8.48 6.27 -11.59
CA ASN A 52 -8.27 6.05 -10.15
C ASN A 52 -8.70 4.65 -9.72
N ARG A 53 -9.80 4.11 -10.25
CA ARG A 53 -10.23 2.74 -9.96
C ARG A 53 -9.15 1.72 -10.33
N ARG A 54 -8.55 1.84 -11.53
CA ARG A 54 -7.45 0.98 -11.99
C ARG A 54 -6.21 1.10 -11.10
N ARG A 55 -5.86 2.32 -10.69
CA ARG A 55 -4.76 2.54 -9.73
C ARG A 55 -5.01 1.86 -8.39
N THR A 56 -6.22 1.94 -7.86
CA THR A 56 -6.56 1.27 -6.60
C THR A 56 -6.44 -0.25 -6.73
N THR A 57 -6.95 -0.84 -7.82
CA THR A 57 -6.82 -2.28 -8.08
C THR A 57 -5.36 -2.71 -8.17
N LEU A 58 -4.52 -1.95 -8.86
CA LEU A 58 -3.09 -2.20 -8.92
C LEU A 58 -2.43 -2.15 -7.54
N VAL A 59 -2.73 -1.14 -6.72
CA VAL A 59 -2.15 -1.01 -5.37
C VAL A 59 -2.53 -2.21 -4.50
N LEU A 60 -3.76 -2.71 -4.63
CA LEU A 60 -4.20 -3.92 -3.94
C LEU A 60 -3.42 -5.16 -4.41
N GLU A 61 -3.19 -5.31 -5.71
CA GLU A 61 -2.36 -6.41 -6.21
C GLU A 61 -0.91 -6.30 -5.73
N MET A 62 -0.34 -5.10 -5.72
CA MET A 62 1.00 -4.87 -5.19
C MET A 62 1.09 -5.30 -3.72
N LYS A 63 0.06 -5.00 -2.92
CA LYS A 63 -0.04 -5.49 -1.53
C LYS A 63 0.01 -7.02 -1.49
N ASN A 64 -0.80 -7.70 -2.30
CA ASN A 64 -0.80 -9.17 -2.36
C ASN A 64 0.58 -9.73 -2.73
N ILE A 65 1.24 -9.15 -3.74
CA ILE A 65 2.60 -9.53 -4.15
C ILE A 65 3.60 -9.34 -3.01
N PHE A 66 3.50 -8.25 -2.24
CA PHE A 66 4.38 -8.03 -1.09
C PHE A 66 4.12 -9.07 0.02
N GLU A 67 2.86 -9.37 0.32
CA GLU A 67 2.47 -10.38 1.30
C GLU A 67 2.98 -11.78 0.91
N GLU A 68 2.82 -12.19 -0.35
CA GLU A 68 3.34 -13.47 -0.89
C GLU A 68 4.87 -13.58 -0.79
N LEU A 69 5.58 -12.46 -0.91
CA LEU A 69 7.03 -12.41 -0.82
C LEU A 69 7.53 -12.27 0.63
N GLY A 70 6.63 -12.25 1.62
CA GLY A 70 6.97 -12.04 3.03
C GLY A 70 7.43 -10.61 3.35
N ILE A 71 7.18 -9.65 2.47
CA ILE A 71 7.51 -8.23 2.67
C ILE A 71 6.34 -7.59 3.43
N ARG A 72 6.56 -7.30 4.71
CA ARG A 72 5.54 -6.65 5.55
C ARG A 72 5.58 -5.14 5.42
N TYR A 73 4.41 -4.54 5.43
CA TYR A 73 4.25 -3.10 5.65
C TYR A 73 3.93 -2.86 7.13
N ASP A 74 4.94 -2.51 7.91
CA ASP A 74 4.76 -2.18 9.31
C ASP A 74 4.27 -0.72 9.43
N LEU A 75 3.07 -0.53 10.00
CA LEU A 75 2.57 0.81 10.33
C LEU A 75 3.48 1.45 11.38
N LEU A 76 3.55 2.79 11.37
CA LEU A 76 4.20 3.51 12.45
C LEU A 76 3.53 3.16 13.79
N PRO A 77 4.30 2.99 14.88
CA PRO A 77 3.74 2.80 16.21
C PRO A 77 2.72 3.91 16.51
N GLN A 78 1.52 3.52 16.96
CA GLN A 78 0.49 4.46 17.39
C GLN A 78 0.48 4.52 18.91
N GLU A 79 0.53 5.73 19.46
CA GLU A 79 0.35 5.95 20.89
C GLU A 79 -1.12 5.67 21.27
N VAL A 80 -1.34 4.84 22.28
CA VAL A 80 -2.67 4.50 22.78
C VAL A 80 -2.80 5.00 24.21
N LEU A 81 -3.68 5.99 24.42
CA LEU A 81 -4.03 6.49 25.75
C LEU A 81 -5.15 5.62 26.32
N LEU A 82 -4.83 4.82 27.34
CA LEU A 82 -5.80 4.03 28.08
C LEU A 82 -6.38 4.88 29.21
N LEU A 83 -7.62 5.34 29.04
CA LEU A 83 -8.39 5.95 30.12
C LEU A 83 -9.10 4.86 30.91
N ASP A 84 -8.72 4.72 32.17
CA ASP A 84 -9.37 3.79 33.09
C ASP A 84 -10.78 4.30 33.43
N SER A 85 -11.81 3.60 32.93
CA SER A 85 -13.21 3.94 33.18
C SER A 85 -13.74 3.35 34.49
N ARG A 86 -12.88 2.92 35.42
CA ARG A 86 -13.31 2.52 36.76
C ARG A 86 -14.01 3.69 37.45
N LYS A 87 -15.35 3.62 37.49
CA LYS A 87 -16.17 4.51 38.32
C LYS A 87 -15.67 4.39 39.76
N PRO A 88 -15.39 5.49 40.48
CA PRO A 88 -15.07 5.40 41.88
C PRO A 88 -16.25 4.76 42.61
N ASN A 89 -16.02 3.60 43.23
CA ASN A 89 -16.96 3.04 44.19
C ASN A 89 -16.99 4.00 45.38
N ILE A 90 -17.96 4.93 45.38
CA ILE A 90 -18.33 5.67 46.58
C ILE A 90 -19.00 4.64 47.49
N GLY A 91 -18.18 3.93 48.25
CA GLY A 91 -18.63 3.10 49.35
C GLY A 91 -19.14 4.03 50.43
N THR A 92 -20.46 4.12 50.55
CA THR A 92 -21.12 4.64 51.75
C THR A 92 -20.63 3.82 52.93
N SER A 93 -19.73 4.39 53.74
CA SER A 93 -19.40 3.87 55.05
C SER A 93 -20.03 4.78 56.09
N VAL A 94 -21.06 4.20 56.73
CA VAL A 94 -21.63 4.42 58.07
C VAL A 94 -22.16 5.82 58.40
#